data_AF-A0A8A6KN90-F1
#
_entry.id   AF-A0A8A6KN90-F1
#
_cell.length_a   1.000
_cell.length_b   1.000
_cell.length_c   1.000
_cell.angle_alpha   90.00
_cell.angle_beta   90.00
_cell.angle_gamma   90.00
#
_symmetry.space_group_name_H-M   'P 1'
#
loop_
_entity.id
_entity.type
_entity.pdbx_description
1 polymer ?
#
loop_
_entity_poly.entity_id
_entity_poly.type
_entity_poly.pdbx_seq_one_letter_code
_entity_poly.pdbx_strand_id
1 'polypeptide(L)'
;MKFNTKHYKVFKIKHHFKKAKFFIFCHGTNSNISEWLNVEQDLVRSQLSYYRSYNSLTKKSISDSIFKNLTKLANGPLFFVSMYKEKPMNQALTKMIAVNKLLTSMCIRMNNRIYSVPQLINISTLSYITNMIIFRNLLNGILKTPYKIFTTK
;
A
#
# COMPACT_ATOMS: atom_id res chain seq x y z
N MET A 1 32.28 14.52 1.87
CA MET A 1 31.35 14.12 2.96
C MET A 1 31.56 12.64 3.26
N LYS A 2 31.87 12.23 4.51
CA LYS A 2 32.13 10.82 4.84
C LYS A 2 30.81 10.03 4.88
N PHE A 3 30.63 9.09 3.95
CA PHE A 3 29.46 8.22 3.92
C PHE A 3 29.55 7.18 5.05
N ASN A 4 28.54 7.13 5.91
CA ASN A 4 28.49 6.22 7.06
C ASN A 4 27.26 5.31 6.96
N THR A 5 27.15 4.36 7.88
CA THR A 5 26.04 3.39 7.92
C THR A 5 24.66 4.04 8.08
N LYS A 6 24.55 5.15 8.82
CA LYS A 6 23.31 5.92 8.96
C LYS A 6 22.93 6.58 7.63
N HIS A 7 23.88 7.18 6.93
CA HIS A 7 23.68 7.77 5.61
C HIS A 7 23.21 6.71 4.61
N TYR A 8 23.82 5.52 4.62
CA TYR A 8 23.40 4.40 3.79
C TYR A 8 21.95 3.97 4.07
N LYS A 9 21.58 3.82 5.35
CA LYS A 9 20.21 3.43 5.74
C LYS A 9 19.17 4.47 5.29
N VAL A 10 19.45 5.76 5.49
CA VAL A 10 18.57 6.86 5.02
C VAL A 10 18.48 6.85 3.50
N PHE A 11 19.62 6.68 2.80
CA PHE A 11 19.64 6.56 1.35
C PHE A 11 18.78 5.38 0.87
N LYS A 12 18.87 4.22 1.52
CA LYS A 12 18.09 3.02 1.18
C LYS A 12 16.59 3.25 1.36
N ILE A 13 16.16 3.92 2.43
CA ILE A 13 14.74 4.32 2.63
C ILE A 13 14.28 5.26 1.51
N LYS A 14 15.04 6.33 1.24
CA LYS A 14 14.72 7.29 0.18
C LYS A 14 14.69 6.64 -1.19
N HIS A 15 15.61 5.73 -1.47
CA HIS A 15 15.65 4.95 -2.70
C HIS A 15 14.42 4.06 -2.84
N HIS A 16 14.00 3.37 -1.77
CA HIS A 16 12.76 2.59 -1.78
C HIS A 16 11.54 3.48 -2.09
N PHE A 17 11.41 4.62 -1.42
CA PHE A 17 10.33 5.59 -1.68
C PHE A 17 10.32 6.17 -3.10
N LYS A 18 11.46 6.21 -3.78
CA LYS A 18 11.55 6.67 -5.17
C LYS A 18 11.26 5.56 -6.17
N LYS A 19 11.79 4.36 -5.95
CA LYS A 19 11.71 3.24 -6.89
C LYS A 19 10.36 2.51 -6.83
N ALA A 20 9.83 2.27 -5.63
CA ALA A 20 8.60 1.51 -5.46
C ALA A 20 7.37 2.36 -5.83
N LYS A 21 6.72 2.01 -6.95
CA LYS A 21 5.43 2.61 -7.36
C LYS A 21 4.27 2.16 -6.47
N PHE A 22 4.38 0.96 -5.91
CA PHE A 22 3.42 0.34 -5.01
C PHE A 22 4.13 -0.17 -3.75
N PHE A 23 3.67 0.24 -2.57
CA PHE A 23 4.03 -0.40 -1.31
C PHE A 23 3.06 -0.02 -0.19
N ILE A 24 3.01 -0.86 0.83
CA ILE A 24 2.16 -0.74 2.01
C ILE A 24 3.04 -0.34 3.19
N PHE A 25 2.62 0.67 3.94
CA PHE A 25 3.16 0.97 5.26
C PHE A 25 2.48 0.08 6.27
N CYS A 26 3.25 -0.78 6.95
CA CYS A 26 2.75 -1.65 7.99
C CYS A 26 3.42 -1.35 9.33
N HIS A 27 2.63 -1.45 10.39
CA HIS A 27 3.17 -1.63 11.73
C HIS A 27 3.34 -3.11 12.01
N GLY A 28 4.46 -3.48 12.62
CA GLY A 28 4.61 -4.80 13.19
C GLY A 28 4.61 -4.73 14.72
N THR A 29 4.25 -5.84 15.33
CA THR A 29 4.41 -6.06 16.77
C THR A 29 5.85 -6.48 17.08
N ASN A 30 6.24 -6.40 18.35
CA ASN A 30 7.48 -7.06 18.80
C ASN A 30 7.22 -8.56 18.84
N SER A 31 7.49 -9.24 17.73
CA SER A 31 7.31 -10.67 17.57
C SER A 31 8.58 -11.42 18.00
N ASN A 32 8.42 -12.64 18.52
CA ASN A 32 9.56 -13.54 18.69
C ASN A 32 10.06 -14.06 17.33
N ILE A 33 11.20 -14.75 17.32
CA ILE A 33 11.83 -15.22 16.07
C ILE A 33 10.91 -16.19 15.29
N SER A 34 10.20 -17.07 15.99
CA SER A 34 9.30 -18.05 15.36
C SER A 34 8.10 -17.37 14.70
N GLU A 35 7.47 -16.42 15.39
CA GLU A 35 6.40 -15.60 14.85
C GLU A 35 6.87 -14.78 13.64
N TRP A 36 8.06 -14.19 13.73
CA TRP A 36 8.64 -13.42 12.63
C TRP A 36 8.88 -14.30 11.40
N LEU A 37 9.40 -15.51 11.59
CA LEU A 37 9.60 -16.47 10.50
C LEU A 37 8.27 -16.81 9.80
N ASN A 38 7.18 -16.96 10.56
CA ASN A 38 5.85 -17.18 9.97
C ASN A 38 5.39 -15.98 9.13
N VAL A 39 5.61 -14.75 9.61
CA VAL A 39 5.33 -13.51 8.85
C VAL A 39 6.11 -13.50 7.53
N GLU A 40 7.40 -13.84 7.57
CA GLU A 40 8.23 -13.88 6.36
C GLU A 40 7.72 -14.92 5.36
N GLN A 41 7.36 -16.11 5.83
CA GLN A 41 6.79 -17.16 4.98
C GLN A 41 5.48 -16.73 4.32
N ASP A 42 4.57 -16.10 5.07
CA ASP A 42 3.28 -15.63 4.54
C ASP A 42 3.45 -14.54 3.49
N LEU A 43 4.40 -13.62 3.71
CA LEU A 43 4.76 -12.61 2.72
C LEU A 43 5.32 -13.25 1.44
N VAL A 44 6.25 -14.20 1.56
CA VAL A 44 6.85 -14.89 0.40
C VAL A 44 5.79 -15.70 -0.38
N ARG A 45 4.92 -16.44 0.31
CA ARG A 45 3.79 -17.15 -0.31
C ARG A 45 2.87 -16.20 -1.06
N SER A 46 2.69 -14.99 -0.54
CA SER A 46 1.90 -13.93 -1.17
C SER A 46 2.67 -13.13 -2.22
N GLN A 47 3.90 -13.53 -2.57
CA GLN A 47 4.78 -12.82 -3.51
C GLN A 47 5.09 -11.37 -3.10
N LEU A 48 5.12 -11.13 -1.79
CA LEU A 48 5.47 -9.86 -1.17
C LEU A 48 6.89 -9.92 -0.61
N SER A 49 7.53 -8.77 -0.60
CA SER A 49 8.81 -8.50 0.04
C SER A 49 8.61 -7.42 1.09
N TYR A 50 9.48 -7.37 2.09
CA TYR A 50 9.42 -6.32 3.09
C TYR A 50 10.77 -5.65 3.27
N TYR A 51 10.73 -4.41 3.75
CA TYR A 51 11.88 -3.70 4.28
C TYR A 51 11.56 -3.20 5.68
N ARG A 52 12.28 -3.73 6.68
CA ARG A 52 12.20 -3.26 8.07
C ARG A 52 13.04 -1.99 8.23
N SER A 53 12.39 -0.90 8.65
CA SER A 53 13.02 0.41 8.76
C SER A 53 13.21 0.83 10.22
N TYR A 54 14.23 1.65 10.50
CA TYR A 54 14.45 2.21 11.83
C TYR A 54 13.64 3.49 12.02
N ASN A 55 12.82 3.54 13.06
CA ASN A 55 11.83 4.61 13.25
C ASN A 55 12.43 6.02 13.20
N SER A 56 13.56 6.27 13.85
CA SER A 56 14.20 7.59 13.86
C SER A 56 14.66 8.05 12.47
N LEU A 57 15.27 7.14 11.71
CA LEU A 57 15.72 7.41 10.34
C LEU A 57 14.54 7.54 9.37
N THR A 58 13.52 6.72 9.57
CA THR A 58 12.28 6.74 8.80
C THR A 58 11.50 8.01 9.03
N LYS A 59 11.31 8.46 10.28
CA LYS A 59 10.66 9.74 10.61
C LYS A 59 11.31 10.90 9.86
N LYS A 60 12.64 11.00 9.90
CA LYS A 60 13.41 12.01 9.14
C LYS A 60 13.23 11.88 7.63
N SER A 61 13.16 10.65 7.11
CA SER A 61 12.97 10.44 5.67
C SER A 61 11.54 10.75 5.21
N ILE A 62 10.56 10.52 6.08
CA ILE A 62 9.13 10.76 5.86
C ILE A 62 8.84 12.27 5.94
N SER A 63 9.39 12.99 6.92
CA SER A 63 9.19 14.44 7.10
C SER A 63 9.60 15.24 5.86
N ASP A 64 10.66 14.79 5.19
CA ASP A 64 11.25 15.46 4.02
C ASP A 64 10.64 14.98 2.69
N SER A 65 9.41 14.43 2.71
CA SER A 65 8.83 13.77 1.53
C SER A 65 7.32 13.99 1.42
N ILE A 66 6.72 13.44 0.35
CA ILE A 66 5.25 13.40 0.17
C ILE A 66 4.52 12.70 1.33
N PHE A 67 5.25 11.95 2.15
CA PHE A 67 4.73 11.23 3.31
C PHE A 67 4.71 12.06 4.59
N LYS A 68 5.04 13.35 4.58
CA LYS A 68 5.17 14.18 5.80
C LYS A 68 4.00 14.05 6.78
N ASN A 69 2.78 13.84 6.28
CA ASN A 69 1.57 13.65 7.09
C ASN A 69 1.56 12.32 7.88
N LEU A 70 2.32 11.32 7.43
CA LEU A 70 2.47 10.01 8.07
C LEU A 70 3.52 10.01 9.19
N THR A 71 4.23 11.12 9.43
CA THR A 71 5.24 11.21 10.51
C THR A 71 4.66 10.84 11.87
N LYS A 72 3.40 11.20 12.13
CA LYS A 72 2.67 10.85 13.36
C LYS A 72 2.36 9.37 13.48
N LEU A 73 2.27 8.66 12.37
CA LEU A 73 2.04 7.22 12.34
C LEU A 73 3.35 6.43 12.53
N ALA A 74 4.51 7.08 12.47
CA ALA A 74 5.80 6.39 12.51
C ALA A 74 6.31 6.07 13.94
N ASN A 75 5.45 5.66 14.88
CA ASN A 75 5.80 5.54 16.31
C ASN A 75 6.22 4.14 16.78
N GLY A 76 5.82 3.08 16.09
CA GLY A 76 6.22 1.69 16.36
C GLY A 76 7.12 1.10 15.28
N PRO A 77 7.50 -0.19 15.35
CA PRO A 77 8.23 -0.87 14.28
C PRO A 77 7.53 -0.70 12.92
N LEU A 78 8.28 -0.21 11.93
CA LEU A 78 7.76 0.10 10.60
C LEU A 78 8.33 -0.83 9.53
N PHE A 79 7.42 -1.37 8.73
CA PHE A 79 7.72 -2.23 7.59
C PHE A 79 7.15 -1.59 6.34
N PHE A 80 7.93 -1.60 5.26
CA PHE A 80 7.42 -1.30 3.93
C PHE A 80 7.27 -2.61 3.18
N VAL A 81 6.03 -3.00 2.89
CA VAL A 81 5.72 -4.23 2.18
C VAL A 81 5.46 -3.89 0.72
N SER A 82 6.19 -4.54 -0.19
CA SER A 82 6.14 -4.25 -1.63
C SER A 82 6.14 -5.53 -2.44
N MET A 83 5.68 -5.47 -3.69
CA MET A 83 5.68 -6.62 -4.58
C MET A 83 7.09 -7.16 -4.81
N TYR A 84 7.24 -8.47 -4.74
CA TYR A 84 8.49 -9.13 -5.04
C TYR A 84 8.85 -8.95 -6.53
N LYS A 85 10.03 -8.39 -6.80
CA LYS A 85 10.57 -8.19 -8.17
C LYS A 85 9.62 -7.45 -9.14
N GLU A 86 8.78 -6.54 -8.64
CA GLU A 86 7.85 -5.75 -9.48
C GLU A 86 6.92 -6.60 -10.37
N LYS A 87 6.60 -7.82 -9.93
CA LYS A 87 5.65 -8.68 -10.63
C LYS A 87 4.26 -8.02 -10.72
N PRO A 88 3.48 -8.30 -11.78
CA PRO A 88 2.12 -7.79 -11.90
C PRO A 88 1.28 -8.24 -10.71
N MET A 89 0.46 -7.32 -10.23
CA MET A 89 -0.43 -7.54 -9.10
C MET A 89 -1.59 -8.45 -9.53
N ASN A 90 -1.41 -9.76 -9.34
CA ASN A 90 -2.43 -10.76 -9.65
C ASN A 90 -3.33 -11.08 -8.45
N GLN A 91 -3.07 -10.48 -7.30
CA GLN A 91 -3.81 -10.72 -6.05
C GLN A 91 -4.77 -9.58 -5.73
N ALA A 92 -5.87 -9.91 -5.07
CA ALA A 92 -6.81 -8.92 -4.54
C ALA A 92 -6.13 -8.05 -3.48
N LEU A 93 -6.40 -6.74 -3.52
CA LEU A 93 -5.82 -5.76 -2.61
C LEU A 93 -6.12 -6.07 -1.14
N THR A 94 -7.32 -6.57 -0.85
CA THR A 94 -7.76 -7.00 0.47
C THR A 94 -6.89 -8.12 1.04
N LYS A 95 -6.49 -9.10 0.21
CA LYS A 95 -5.61 -10.21 0.65
C LYS A 95 -4.22 -9.69 1.04
N MET A 96 -3.69 -8.69 0.35
CA MET A 96 -2.39 -8.11 0.67
C MET A 96 -2.44 -7.23 1.92
N ILE A 97 -3.54 -6.47 2.10
CA ILE A 97 -3.76 -5.65 3.30
C ILE A 97 -3.79 -6.53 4.56
N ALA A 98 -4.42 -7.71 4.45
CA ALA A 98 -4.61 -8.66 5.55
C ALA A 98 -3.67 -9.88 5.46
N VAL A 99 -2.47 -9.72 4.89
CA VAL A 99 -1.57 -10.86 4.61
C VAL A 99 -1.17 -11.62 5.86
N ASN A 100 -0.96 -10.92 6.98
CA ASN A 100 -0.62 -11.53 8.26
C ASN A 100 -1.16 -10.66 9.41
N LYS A 101 -1.68 -11.30 10.46
CA LYS A 101 -2.30 -10.62 11.62
C LYS A 101 -1.30 -9.78 12.45
N LEU A 102 -0.01 -10.12 12.41
CA LEU A 102 1.06 -9.41 13.12
C LEU A 102 1.53 -8.16 12.38
N LEU A 103 1.11 -7.97 11.11
CA LEU A 103 1.37 -6.78 10.32
C LEU A 103 0.08 -5.99 10.12
N THR A 104 -0.04 -4.87 10.81
CA THR A 104 -1.17 -3.95 10.63
C THR A 104 -0.87 -2.97 9.51
N SER A 105 -1.58 -3.11 8.39
CA SER A 105 -1.54 -2.15 7.29
C SER A 105 -2.11 -0.79 7.72
N MET A 106 -1.35 0.28 7.53
CA MET A 106 -1.78 1.65 7.86
C MET A 106 -2.27 2.40 6.62
N CYS A 107 -1.41 2.46 5.59
CA CYS A 107 -1.69 3.15 4.35
C CYS A 107 -0.92 2.51 3.20
N ILE A 108 -1.37 2.80 1.99
CA ILE A 108 -0.82 2.25 0.77
C ILE A 108 -0.40 3.41 -0.13
N ARG A 109 0.83 3.35 -0.63
CA ARG A 109 1.25 4.20 -1.74
C ARG A 109 0.95 3.47 -3.04
N MET A 110 0.22 4.13 -3.94
CA MET A 110 0.04 3.70 -5.32
C MET A 110 0.20 4.90 -6.26
N ASN A 111 1.04 4.79 -7.29
CA ASN A 111 1.23 5.84 -8.32
C ASN A 111 1.45 7.25 -7.73
N ASN A 112 2.35 7.34 -6.75
CA ASN A 112 2.71 8.57 -6.03
C ASN A 112 1.59 9.21 -5.18
N ARG A 113 0.45 8.54 -5.03
CA ARG A 113 -0.61 8.93 -4.10
C ARG A 113 -0.63 7.99 -2.90
N ILE A 114 -1.09 8.52 -1.77
CA ILE A 114 -1.23 7.78 -0.52
C ILE A 114 -2.72 7.59 -0.27
N TYR A 115 -3.09 6.37 0.06
CA TYR A 115 -4.45 5.97 0.35
C TYR A 115 -4.51 5.31 1.72
N SER A 116 -5.53 5.62 2.51
CA SER A 116 -5.79 4.91 3.76
C SER A 116 -6.40 3.53 3.45
N VAL A 117 -6.22 2.58 4.35
CA VAL A 117 -6.81 1.23 4.20
C VAL A 117 -8.34 1.26 4.00
N PRO A 118 -9.12 2.07 4.75
CA PRO A 118 -10.57 2.15 4.55
C PRO A 118 -10.98 2.62 3.15
N GLN A 119 -10.18 3.47 2.48
CA GLN A 119 -10.47 3.91 1.12
C GLN A 119 -10.36 2.78 0.09
N LEU A 120 -9.61 1.73 0.42
CA LEU A 120 -9.24 0.66 -0.50
C LEU A 120 -9.99 -0.65 -0.26
N ILE A 121 -10.65 -0.79 0.89
CA ILE A 121 -11.29 -2.05 1.31
C ILE A 121 -12.43 -2.47 0.38
N ASN A 122 -13.11 -1.50 -0.23
CA ASN A 122 -14.25 -1.73 -1.13
C ASN A 122 -13.85 -1.80 -2.61
N ILE A 123 -12.56 -1.70 -2.94
CA ILE A 123 -12.10 -1.79 -4.33
C ILE A 123 -12.01 -3.26 -4.72
N SER A 124 -12.90 -3.69 -5.61
CA SER A 124 -12.96 -5.06 -6.12
C SER A 124 -11.78 -5.41 -7.04
N THR A 125 -11.33 -4.47 -7.86
CA THR A 125 -10.25 -4.67 -8.83
C THR A 125 -9.45 -3.41 -9.10
N LEU A 126 -8.13 -3.58 -9.30
CA LEU A 126 -7.24 -2.53 -9.80
C LEU A 126 -7.03 -2.61 -11.32
N SER A 127 -7.67 -3.57 -12.01
CA SER A 127 -7.60 -3.69 -13.46
C SER A 127 -8.29 -2.51 -14.13
N TYR A 128 -7.51 -1.73 -14.89
CA TYR A 128 -8.03 -0.60 -15.65
C TYR A 128 -9.13 -1.03 -16.62
N ILE A 129 -8.90 -2.10 -17.39
CA ILE A 129 -9.86 -2.60 -18.39
C ILE A 129 -11.18 -2.97 -17.71
N THR A 130 -11.12 -3.71 -16.60
CA THR A 130 -12.31 -4.12 -15.87
C THR A 130 -13.06 -2.91 -15.31
N ASN A 131 -12.35 -1.93 -14.74
CA ASN A 131 -12.95 -0.71 -14.23
C ASN A 131 -13.60 0.13 -15.34
N MET A 132 -12.99 0.21 -16.53
CA MET A 132 -13.58 0.90 -17.68
C MET A 132 -14.85 0.21 -18.19
N ILE A 133 -14.90 -1.12 -18.18
CA ILE A 133 -16.11 -1.88 -18.53
C ILE A 133 -17.23 -1.60 -17.51
N ILE A 134 -16.92 -1.65 -16.21
CA ILE A 134 -17.88 -1.32 -15.14
C ILE A 134 -18.41 0.10 -15.32
N PHE A 135 -17.53 1.06 -15.56
CA PHE A 135 -17.90 2.46 -15.78
C PHE A 135 -18.80 2.63 -17.02
N ARG A 136 -18.45 1.99 -18.15
CA ARG A 136 -19.27 2.00 -19.36
C ARG A 136 -20.67 1.42 -19.12
N ASN A 137 -20.75 0.31 -18.39
CA ASN A 137 -22.04 -0.32 -18.07
C ASN A 137 -22.88 0.56 -17.15
N LEU A 138 -22.25 1.21 -16.16
CA LEU A 138 -22.91 2.19 -15.29
C LEU A 138 -23.48 3.36 -16.10
N LEU A 139 -22.67 3.97 -16.99
CA LEU A 139 -23.12 5.04 -17.86
C LEU A 139 -24.27 4.61 -18.77
N ASN A 140 -24.17 3.44 -19.39
CA ASN A 140 -25.25 2.90 -20.21
C ASN A 140 -26.53 2.69 -19.41
N GLY A 141 -26.45 2.26 -18.16
CA GLY A 141 -27.61 2.12 -17.28
C GLY A 141 -28.27 3.46 -16.99
N ILE A 142 -27.48 4.43 -16.49
CA ILE A 142 -27.96 5.77 -16.10
C ILE A 142 -28.51 6.54 -17.30
N LEU A 143 -27.84 6.49 -18.45
CA LEU A 143 -28.22 7.24 -19.65
C LEU A 143 -29.41 6.63 -20.39
N LYS A 144 -29.66 5.32 -20.25
CA LYS A 144 -30.81 4.65 -20.87
C LYS A 144 -32.07 4.69 -19.99
N THR A 145 -31.96 4.96 -18.70
CA THR A 145 -33.14 5.21 -17.87
C THR A 145 -33.65 6.63 -18.13
N PRO A 146 -34.89 6.82 -18.61
CA PRO A 146 -35.43 8.15 -18.81
C PRO A 146 -35.50 8.85 -17.46
N TYR A 147 -34.81 10.00 -17.35
CA TYR A 147 -34.73 10.81 -16.13
C TYR A 147 -36.10 11.39 -15.72
N LYS A 148 -37.10 11.29 -16.60
CA LYS A 148 -38.48 11.75 -16.39
C LYS A 148 -39.43 10.86 -17.17
N ILE A 149 -40.34 10.18 -16.47
CA ILE A 149 -41.53 9.61 -17.09
C ILE A 149 -42.49 10.78 -17.30
N PHE A 150 -42.66 11.23 -18.55
CA PHE A 150 -43.70 12.18 -18.88
C PHE A 150 -45.03 11.44 -18.88
N THR A 151 -45.78 11.54 -17.79
CA THR A 151 -47.19 11.12 -17.77
C THR A 151 -47.98 12.09 -18.64
N THR A 152 -48.36 11.66 -19.84
CA THR A 152 -49.38 12.34 -20.64
C THR A 152 -50.74 12.17 -19.96
N LYS A 153 -51.36 13.27 -19.53
CA LYS A 153 -52.76 13.32 -19.13
C LYS A 153 -53.66 13.21 -20.36
#